data_AF-A0A524JBJ2-F1
#
_entry.id   AF-A0A524JBJ2-F1
#
_cell.length_a   1.000
_cell.length_b   1.000
_cell.length_c   1.000
_cell.angle_alpha   90.00
_cell.angle_beta   90.00
_cell.angle_gamma   90.00
#
_symmetry.space_group_name_H-M   'P 1'
#
loop_
_entity.id
_entity.type
_entity.pdbx_description
1 polymer ?
#
loop_
_entity_poly.entity_id
_entity_poly.type
_entity_poly.pdbx_seq_one_letter_code
_entity_poly.pdbx_strand_id
1 'polypeptide(L)'
;MALKITGSVETEVGWAEDAIRAMDTIEAESTNKDGETSTYTGVLISALLSEAGPKDGATTLTFVADDGYTAEVPLVDIEACADCIVSFRNQGGFSIVAPGFPGNTQVKGVIEIQVK
;
A
#
# COMPACT_ATOMS: atom_id res chain seq x y z
N MET A 1 10.41 -12.41 1.81
CA MET A 1 9.77 -11.27 1.13
C MET A 1 9.02 -10.50 2.19
N ALA A 2 9.21 -9.18 2.27
CA ALA A 2 8.54 -8.34 3.26
C ALA A 2 7.26 -7.72 2.69
N LEU A 3 7.25 -7.40 1.39
CA LEU A 3 6.08 -6.96 0.65
C LEU A 3 6.07 -7.63 -0.74
N LYS A 4 4.90 -7.96 -1.24
CA LYS A 4 4.71 -8.48 -2.61
C LYS A 4 3.45 -7.90 -3.27
N ILE A 5 3.47 -7.83 -4.59
CA ILE A 5 2.30 -7.55 -5.43
C ILE A 5 2.01 -8.79 -6.26
N THR A 6 0.76 -9.25 -6.21
CA THR A 6 0.31 -10.53 -6.77
C THR A 6 -1.00 -10.39 -7.53
N GLY A 7 -1.41 -11.45 -8.22
CA GLY A 7 -2.74 -11.55 -8.83
C GLY A 7 -2.79 -11.09 -10.29
N SER A 8 -3.73 -10.21 -10.62
CA SER A 8 -4.00 -9.74 -11.99
C SER A 8 -3.00 -8.68 -12.46
N VAL A 9 -1.73 -9.08 -12.51
CA VAL A 9 -0.58 -8.27 -12.93
C VAL A 9 0.19 -8.96 -14.06
N GLU A 10 0.97 -8.19 -14.83
CA GLU A 10 1.88 -8.69 -15.86
C GLU A 10 2.97 -9.55 -15.23
N THR A 11 3.59 -9.04 -14.15
CA THR A 11 4.62 -9.74 -13.39
C THR A 11 4.36 -9.59 -11.89
N GLU A 12 4.25 -10.72 -11.19
CA GLU A 12 4.23 -10.69 -9.72
C GLU A 12 5.62 -10.30 -9.21
N VAL A 13 5.65 -9.31 -8.33
CA VAL A 13 6.89 -8.73 -7.80
C VAL A 13 6.90 -8.82 -6.30
N GLY A 14 8.09 -8.86 -5.73
CA GLY A 14 8.22 -8.76 -4.28
C GLY A 14 9.62 -8.41 -3.84
N TRP A 15 9.67 -7.77 -2.68
CA TRP A 15 10.86 -7.08 -2.20
C TRP A 15 11.19 -7.50 -0.77
N ALA A 16 12.48 -7.46 -0.45
CA ALA A 16 12.93 -7.43 0.93
C ALA A 16 12.63 -6.06 1.55
N GLU A 17 12.62 -5.98 2.89
CA GLU A 17 12.29 -4.74 3.58
C GLU A 17 13.27 -3.61 3.23
N ASP A 18 14.58 -3.88 3.26
CA ASP A 18 15.63 -2.90 2.93
C ASP A 18 15.50 -2.38 1.50
N ALA A 19 15.01 -3.20 0.57
CA ALA A 19 14.81 -2.78 -0.83
C ALA A 19 13.68 -1.76 -0.95
N ILE A 20 12.53 -1.98 -0.29
CA ILE A 20 11.43 -1.01 -0.26
C ILE A 20 11.87 0.29 0.43
N ARG A 21 12.61 0.19 1.54
CA ARG A 21 13.10 1.36 2.29
C ARG A 21 14.12 2.20 1.51
N ALA A 22 14.74 1.64 0.48
CA ALA A 22 15.70 2.33 -0.38
C ALA A 22 15.06 2.97 -1.63
N MET A 23 13.77 2.77 -1.87
CA MET A 23 13.04 3.39 -2.99
C MET A 23 12.76 4.88 -2.72
N ASP A 24 12.36 5.60 -3.76
CA ASP A 24 11.85 6.96 -3.62
C ASP A 24 10.63 6.99 -2.69
N THR A 25 10.64 7.94 -1.76
CA THR A 25 9.59 8.11 -0.75
C THR A 25 8.95 9.48 -0.83
N ILE A 26 7.71 9.55 -0.38
CA ILE A 26 7.00 10.79 -0.14
C ILE A 26 6.49 10.82 1.31
N GLU A 27 6.04 12.00 1.73
CA GLU A 27 5.29 12.18 2.97
C GLU A 27 3.78 12.25 2.67
N ALA A 28 2.99 11.58 3.50
CA ALA A 28 1.53 11.62 3.48
C ALA A 28 0.99 11.94 4.87
N GLU A 29 -0.02 12.80 4.95
CA GLU A 29 -0.69 13.14 6.21
C GLU A 29 -1.98 12.34 6.33
N SER A 30 -2.20 11.72 7.49
CA SER A 30 -3.44 10.99 7.77
C SER A 30 -3.98 11.39 9.13
N THR A 31 -5.28 11.68 9.17
CA THR A 31 -6.00 12.07 10.39
C THR A 31 -6.75 10.87 10.94
N ASN A 32 -6.51 10.55 12.21
CA ASN A 32 -7.19 9.45 12.90
C ASN A 32 -8.62 9.85 13.33
N LYS A 33 -9.36 8.91 13.94
CA LYS A 33 -10.74 9.13 14.39
C LYS A 33 -10.87 10.18 15.51
N ASP A 34 -9.78 10.44 16.22
CA ASP A 34 -9.69 11.41 17.31
C ASP A 34 -9.34 12.82 16.79
N GLY A 35 -9.17 12.98 15.48
CA GLY A 35 -8.83 14.27 14.84
C GLY A 35 -7.34 14.59 14.88
N GLU A 36 -6.49 13.64 15.28
CA GLU A 36 -5.05 13.82 15.30
C GLU A 36 -4.46 13.51 13.93
N THR A 37 -3.81 14.50 13.33
CA THR A 37 -3.04 14.33 12.10
C THR A 37 -1.62 13.86 12.41
N SER A 38 -1.16 12.85 11.69
CA SER A 38 0.22 12.37 11.72
C SER A 38 0.79 12.34 10.31
N THR A 39 2.08 12.66 10.19
CA THR A 39 2.83 12.57 8.94
C THR A 39 3.53 11.21 8.87
N TYR A 40 3.44 10.56 7.72
CA TYR A 40 4.01 9.25 7.45
C TYR A 40 4.91 9.31 6.23
N THR A 41 6.06 8.64 6.29
CA THR A 41 6.97 8.48 5.15
C THR A 41 6.83 7.09 4.57
N GLY A 42 6.81 6.98 3.25
CA GLY A 42 6.67 5.70 2.57
C GLY A 42 6.76 5.79 1.05
N VAL A 43 6.65 4.63 0.40
CA VAL A 43 6.68 4.51 -1.05
C VAL A 43 5.26 4.60 -1.60
N LEU A 44 5.08 5.33 -2.70
CA LEU A 44 3.79 5.40 -3.39
C LEU A 44 3.30 4.02 -3.84
N ILE A 45 2.05 3.70 -3.51
CA ILE A 45 1.44 2.43 -3.91
C ILE A 45 1.33 2.35 -5.44
N SER A 46 0.98 3.45 -6.11
CA SER A 46 0.93 3.54 -7.57
C SER A 46 2.28 3.28 -8.24
N ALA A 47 3.38 3.74 -7.64
CA ALA A 47 4.72 3.45 -8.12
C ALA A 47 5.06 1.95 -8.01
N LEU A 48 4.72 1.32 -6.89
CA LEU A 48 4.89 -0.13 -6.72
C LEU A 48 4.03 -0.93 -7.70
N LEU A 49 2.78 -0.51 -7.92
CA LEU A 49 1.89 -1.14 -8.90
C LEU A 49 2.47 -1.05 -10.31
N SER A 50 3.05 0.09 -10.70
CA SER A 50 3.70 0.25 -12.00
C SER A 50 4.81 -0.77 -12.27
N GLU A 51 5.52 -1.23 -11.24
CA GLU A 51 6.55 -2.28 -11.37
C GLU A 51 5.95 -3.67 -11.61
N ALA A 52 4.72 -3.91 -11.14
CA ALA A 52 4.01 -5.16 -11.36
C ALA A 52 3.24 -5.18 -12.70
N GLY A 53 2.79 -4.01 -13.15
CA GLY A 53 1.95 -3.81 -14.33
C GLY A 53 0.55 -4.42 -14.14
N PRO A 54 -0.41 -3.73 -13.51
CA PRO A 54 -1.78 -4.23 -13.40
C PRO A 54 -2.35 -4.51 -14.80
N LYS A 55 -2.99 -5.67 -14.98
CA LYS A 55 -3.57 -6.05 -16.27
C LYS A 55 -4.82 -5.24 -16.57
N ASP A 56 -5.08 -5.02 -17.86
CA ASP A 56 -6.36 -4.50 -18.33
C ASP A 56 -7.53 -5.32 -17.76
N GLY A 57 -8.49 -4.62 -17.15
CA GLY A 57 -9.66 -5.22 -16.52
C GLY A 57 -9.50 -5.58 -15.05
N ALA A 58 -8.31 -5.41 -14.46
CA ALA A 58 -8.19 -5.37 -13.00
C ALA A 58 -8.97 -4.17 -12.46
N THR A 59 -9.75 -4.38 -11.41
CA THR A 59 -10.60 -3.32 -10.84
C THR A 59 -10.45 -3.16 -9.35
N THR A 60 -9.87 -4.15 -8.67
CA THR A 60 -9.86 -4.21 -7.21
C THR A 60 -8.47 -4.48 -6.70
N LEU A 61 -8.09 -3.79 -5.62
CA LEU A 61 -6.93 -4.10 -4.82
C LEU A 61 -7.37 -4.68 -3.48
N THR A 62 -6.66 -5.68 -3.01
CA THR A 62 -6.78 -6.20 -1.65
C THR A 62 -5.46 -6.03 -0.93
N PHE A 63 -5.46 -5.23 0.12
CA PHE A 63 -4.36 -5.18 1.08
C PHE A 63 -4.48 -6.36 2.04
N VAL A 64 -3.40 -7.11 2.22
CA VAL A 64 -3.34 -8.29 3.08
C VAL A 64 -2.24 -8.10 4.13
N ALA A 65 -2.64 -8.19 5.40
CA ALA A 65 -1.75 -8.05 6.54
C ALA A 65 -1.18 -9.39 7.03
N ASP A 66 -0.10 -9.33 7.81
CA ASP A 66 0.56 -10.48 8.41
C ASP A 66 -0.33 -11.23 9.44
N ASP A 67 -1.31 -10.53 10.02
CA ASP A 67 -2.29 -11.08 10.96
C ASP A 67 -3.53 -11.68 10.27
N GLY A 68 -3.57 -11.69 8.94
CA GLY A 68 -4.68 -12.17 8.13
C GLY A 68 -5.79 -11.14 7.91
N TYR A 69 -5.67 -9.91 8.43
CA TYR A 69 -6.59 -8.83 8.10
C TYR A 69 -6.50 -8.47 6.62
N THR A 70 -7.65 -8.16 6.02
CA THR A 70 -7.72 -7.70 4.63
C THR A 70 -8.63 -6.48 4.47
N ALA A 71 -8.27 -5.61 3.54
CA ALA A 71 -9.12 -4.50 3.13
C ALA A 71 -9.12 -4.38 1.60
N GLU A 72 -10.30 -4.22 1.02
CA GLU A 72 -10.47 -4.04 -0.42
C GLU A 72 -10.75 -2.59 -0.77
N VAL A 73 -10.15 -2.13 -1.86
CA VAL A 73 -10.35 -0.80 -2.43
C VAL A 73 -10.39 -0.89 -3.96
N PRO A 74 -11.09 0.02 -4.65
CA PRO A 74 -11.00 0.09 -6.10
C PRO A 74 -9.56 0.42 -6.53
N LEU A 75 -9.06 -0.32 -7.52
CA LEU A 75 -7.72 -0.11 -8.08
C LEU A 75 -7.57 1.33 -8.59
N VAL A 76 -8.55 1.82 -9.33
CA VAL A 76 -8.58 3.17 -9.90
C VAL A 76 -8.47 4.27 -8.85
N ASP A 77 -9.04 4.07 -7.66
CA ASP A 77 -8.98 5.06 -6.58
C ASP A 77 -7.56 5.16 -6.02
N ILE A 78 -6.85 4.03 -5.88
CA ILE A 78 -5.45 4.01 -5.44
C ILE A 78 -4.51 4.53 -6.51
N GLU A 79 -4.75 4.22 -7.79
CA GLU A 79 -3.97 4.77 -8.89
C GLU A 79 -4.11 6.29 -9.00
N ALA A 80 -5.29 6.83 -8.69
CA ALA A 80 -5.54 8.27 -8.65
C ALA A 80 -5.05 8.95 -7.35
N CYS A 81 -4.65 8.17 -6.35
CA CYS A 81 -4.25 8.68 -5.05
C CYS A 81 -2.78 9.10 -5.03
N ALA A 82 -2.53 10.41 -5.04
CA ALA A 82 -1.20 11.00 -5.12
C ALA A 82 -0.38 10.89 -3.82
N ASP A 83 -1.01 10.49 -2.71
CA ASP A 83 -0.41 10.37 -1.38
C ASP A 83 -0.75 9.04 -0.68
N CYS A 84 -1.22 8.03 -1.44
CA CYS A 84 -1.40 6.68 -0.93
C CYS A 84 -0.07 5.94 -0.90
N ILE A 85 0.41 5.63 0.31
CA ILE A 85 1.73 5.07 0.53
C ILE A 85 1.70 3.74 1.28
N VAL A 86 2.71 2.93 0.98
CA VAL A 86 3.23 1.91 1.90
C VAL A 86 4.16 2.62 2.87
N SER A 87 3.66 2.95 4.05
CA SER A 87 4.41 3.65 5.09
C SER A 87 5.29 2.73 5.91
N PHE A 88 6.41 3.27 6.37
CA PHE A 88 7.38 2.54 7.16
C PHE A 88 6.97 2.50 8.64
N ARG A 89 7.12 1.33 9.28
CA ARG A 89 6.86 1.17 10.72
C ARG A 89 8.17 1.16 11.51
N ASN A 90 8.11 1.72 12.72
CA ASN A 90 9.25 1.77 13.66
C ASN A 90 9.70 0.39 14.16
N GLN A 91 8.80 -0.61 14.17
CA GLN A 91 9.09 -1.97 14.65
C GLN A 91 9.43 -2.93 13.50
N GLY A 92 9.66 -2.43 12.29
CA GLY A 92 9.77 -3.23 11.07
C GLY A 92 8.43 -3.45 10.38
N GLY A 93 8.48 -3.83 9.11
CA GLY A 93 7.33 -3.97 8.24
C GLY A 93 6.66 -2.65 7.83
N PHE A 94 5.45 -2.78 7.27
CA PHE A 94 4.77 -1.72 6.56
C PHE A 94 3.32 -1.52 7.00
N SER A 95 2.78 -0.33 6.76
CA SER A 95 1.35 -0.05 6.86
C SER A 95 0.86 0.63 5.58
N ILE A 96 -0.42 0.52 5.29
CA ILE A 96 -1.08 1.35 4.28
C ILE A 96 -1.49 2.66 4.92
N VAL A 97 -1.13 3.76 4.29
CA VAL A 97 -1.66 5.10 4.59
C VAL A 97 -2.31 5.61 3.31
N ALA A 98 -3.63 5.77 3.35
CA ALA A 98 -4.45 6.21 2.23
C ALA A 98 -5.32 7.41 2.66
N PRO A 99 -4.80 8.64 2.60
CA PRO A 99 -5.53 9.83 3.05
C PRO A 99 -6.88 9.99 2.33
N GLY A 100 -7.92 10.38 3.07
CA GLY A 100 -9.27 10.51 2.51
C GLY A 100 -10.04 9.19 2.30
N PHE A 101 -9.40 8.03 2.46
CA PHE A 101 -10.08 6.74 2.41
C PHE A 101 -10.70 6.35 3.76
N PRO A 102 -11.69 5.44 3.77
CA PRO A 102 -12.24 4.88 4.99
C PRO A 102 -11.16 4.30 5.92
N GLY A 103 -11.25 4.53 7.23
CA GLY A 103 -10.18 4.15 8.17
C GLY A 103 -9.83 2.65 8.23
N ASN A 104 -10.66 1.76 7.68
CA ASN A 104 -10.36 0.34 7.53
C ASN A 104 -9.36 0.04 6.39
N THR A 105 -9.12 0.97 5.46
CA THR A 105 -8.09 0.83 4.42
C THR A 105 -6.68 1.08 4.94
N GLN A 106 -6.55 1.66 6.14
CA GLN A 106 -5.28 1.94 6.82
C GLN A 106 -4.71 0.66 7.46
N VAL A 107 -4.42 -0.33 6.61
CA VAL A 107 -3.99 -1.68 7.00
C VAL A 107 -2.62 -1.65 7.65
N LYS A 108 -2.51 -2.12 8.89
CA LYS A 108 -1.22 -2.24 9.58
C LYS A 108 -0.64 -3.63 9.31
N GLY A 109 0.66 -3.70 9.06
CA GLY A 109 1.34 -4.98 8.85
C GLY A 109 1.13 -5.54 7.46
N VAL A 110 0.99 -4.67 6.45
CA VAL A 110 0.75 -5.11 5.07
C VAL A 110 1.97 -5.89 4.56
N ILE A 111 1.71 -7.10 4.06
CA ILE A 111 2.71 -7.99 3.46
C ILE A 111 2.42 -8.28 2.00
N GLU A 112 1.20 -8.00 1.55
CA GLU A 112 0.76 -8.27 0.18
C GLU A 112 -0.27 -7.24 -0.29
N ILE A 113 -0.11 -6.81 -1.53
CA ILE A 113 -1.11 -6.04 -2.28
C ILE A 113 -1.53 -6.91 -3.46
N GLN A 114 -2.71 -7.49 -3.37
CA GLN A 114 -3.24 -8.37 -4.39
C GLN A 114 -4.11 -7.56 -5.37
N VAL A 115 -3.75 -7.60 -6.65
CA VAL A 115 -4.54 -7.04 -7.75
C VAL A 115 -5.54 -8.10 -8.22
N LYS A 116 -6.79 -7.70 -8.43
CA LYS A 116 -7.88 -8.57 -8.91
C LYS A 116 -8.53 -7.99 -10.15
#